data_AF-A0A953IVS0-F1
#
_entry.id   AF-A0A953IVS0-F1
#
_cell.length_a   1.000
_cell.length_b   1.000
_cell.length_c   1.000
_cell.angle_alpha   90.00
_cell.angle_beta   90.00
_cell.angle_gamma   90.00
#
_symmetry.space_group_name_H-M   'P 1'
#
loop_
_entity.id
_entity.type
_entity.pdbx_description
1 polymer ?
#
loop_
_entity_poly.entity_id
_entity_poly.type
_entity_poly.pdbx_seq_one_letter_code
_entity_poly.pdbx_strand_id
1 'polypeptide(L)'
;MSITSLPRTSGRFAALSALDRSQRIRLGAAALIHLVALGTLFATEHEFFHLSLAGLTWIGLNLFFLSILRRPLMSAVLSLAMVLGLIALSLFKFEVTWMTVTFLDVLIVDSGTVRFLLKTFPNFRLTVIGGLIAAIPLAILVWRTDPFRVRRAHAALGGTACLALMGVMSLKVPEQP
;
A
#
# COMPACT_ATOMS: atom_id res chain seq x y z
N MET A 1 -20.59 53.94 -7.36
CA MET A 1 -19.40 53.36 -7.99
C MET A 1 -19.04 52.10 -7.21
N SER A 2 -19.56 50.93 -7.61
CA SER A 2 -19.42 49.67 -6.86
C SER A 2 -18.55 48.71 -7.66
N ILE A 3 -17.44 48.28 -7.08
CA ILE A 3 -16.48 47.33 -7.66
C ILE A 3 -16.52 46.09 -6.77
N THR A 4 -17.37 45.13 -7.11
CA THR A 4 -17.36 43.79 -6.53
C THR A 4 -16.63 42.86 -7.50
N SER A 5 -15.32 42.71 -7.31
CA SER A 5 -14.51 41.70 -7.97
C SER A 5 -14.66 40.36 -7.24
N LEU A 6 -15.41 39.42 -7.84
CA LEU A 6 -15.46 38.04 -7.38
C LEU A 6 -14.11 37.35 -7.67
N PRO A 7 -13.52 36.62 -6.70
CA PRO A 7 -12.23 35.95 -6.90
C PRO A 7 -12.35 34.73 -7.83
N ARG A 8 -11.42 34.66 -8.80
CA ARG A 8 -11.20 33.58 -9.77
C ARG A 8 -11.05 32.21 -9.09
N THR A 9 -12.13 31.44 -8.99
CA THR A 9 -12.08 30.00 -8.66
C THR A 9 -11.86 29.10 -9.89
N SER A 10 -11.79 29.69 -11.08
CA SER A 10 -11.73 29.00 -12.38
C SER A 10 -10.37 28.36 -12.75
N GLY A 11 -9.32 28.53 -11.92
CA GLY A 11 -7.98 28.07 -12.25
C GLY A 11 -7.75 26.56 -12.07
N ARG A 12 -8.43 25.92 -11.11
CA ARG A 12 -8.19 24.49 -10.78
C ARG A 12 -8.79 23.55 -11.81
N PHE A 13 -9.96 23.87 -12.36
CA PHE A 13 -10.57 23.12 -13.46
C PHE A 13 -9.83 23.33 -14.79
N ALA A 14 -9.35 24.55 -15.04
CA ALA A 14 -8.52 24.85 -16.22
C ALA A 14 -7.17 24.08 -16.21
N ALA A 15 -6.54 23.93 -15.04
CA ALA A 15 -5.31 23.16 -14.89
C ALA A 15 -5.51 21.66 -15.16
N LEU A 16 -6.65 21.08 -14.77
CA LEU A 16 -6.98 19.67 -15.08
C LEU A 16 -7.26 19.45 -16.57
N SER A 17 -7.82 20.44 -17.28
CA SER A 17 -8.01 20.38 -18.72
C SER A 17 -6.73 20.60 -19.54
N ALA A 18 -5.71 21.22 -18.95
CA ALA A 18 -4.40 21.44 -19.58
C ALA A 18 -3.47 20.20 -19.48
N LEU A 19 -3.88 19.15 -18.76
CA LEU A 19 -3.14 17.90 -18.65
C LEU A 19 -3.33 17.03 -19.89
N ASP A 20 -2.21 16.51 -20.39
CA ASP A 20 -2.21 15.56 -21.49
C ASP A 20 -3.04 14.31 -21.12
N ARG A 21 -3.65 13.64 -22.11
CA ARG A 21 -4.52 12.47 -21.91
C ARG A 21 -3.81 11.38 -21.08
N SER A 22 -2.51 11.21 -21.34
CA SER A 22 -1.62 10.32 -20.61
C SER A 22 -1.49 10.67 -19.12
N GLN A 23 -1.41 11.95 -18.78
CA GLN A 23 -1.33 12.40 -17.38
C GLN A 23 -2.64 12.17 -16.63
N ARG A 24 -3.79 12.39 -17.28
CA ARG A 24 -5.12 12.13 -16.70
C ARG A 24 -5.33 10.65 -16.36
N ILE A 25 -4.96 9.75 -17.28
CA ILE A 25 -5.05 8.29 -17.04
C ILE A 25 -4.17 7.89 -15.84
N ARG A 26 -2.97 8.47 -15.71
CA ARG A 26 -2.04 8.17 -14.60
C ARG A 26 -2.56 8.65 -13.26
N LEU A 27 -3.10 9.87 -13.21
CA LEU A 27 -3.74 10.40 -12.00
C LEU A 27 -4.95 9.54 -11.61
N GLY A 28 -5.75 9.12 -12.59
CA GLY A 28 -6.85 8.19 -12.38
C GLY A 28 -6.39 6.84 -11.80
N ALA A 29 -5.32 6.27 -12.34
CA ALA A 29 -4.74 5.02 -11.84
C ALA A 29 -4.18 5.16 -10.41
N ALA A 30 -3.45 6.25 -10.13
CA ALA A 30 -2.96 6.54 -8.79
C ALA A 30 -4.11 6.72 -7.79
N ALA A 31 -5.13 7.49 -8.17
CA ALA A 31 -6.32 7.69 -7.37
C ALA A 31 -7.04 6.37 -7.10
N LEU A 32 -7.17 5.51 -8.11
CA LEU A 32 -7.78 4.19 -7.96
C LEU A 32 -6.99 3.32 -6.96
N ILE A 33 -5.66 3.29 -7.04
CA ILE A 33 -4.82 2.53 -6.09
C ILE A 33 -5.03 3.04 -4.66
N HIS A 34 -5.06 4.36 -4.47
CA HIS A 34 -5.30 4.95 -3.16
C HIS A 34 -6.73 4.69 -2.66
N LEU A 35 -7.72 4.72 -3.54
CA LEU A 35 -9.12 4.40 -3.18
C LEU A 35 -9.26 2.94 -2.79
N VAL A 36 -8.62 2.01 -3.52
CA VAL A 36 -8.59 0.59 -3.17
C VAL A 36 -7.96 0.40 -1.80
N ALA A 37 -6.81 1.02 -1.55
CA ALA A 37 -6.15 0.95 -0.26
C ALA A 37 -7.03 1.49 0.88
N LEU A 38 -7.65 2.66 0.67
CA LEU A 38 -8.55 3.26 1.65
C LEU A 38 -9.76 2.35 1.93
N GLY A 39 -10.36 1.79 0.87
CA GLY A 39 -11.44 0.83 1.00
C GLY A 39 -11.04 -0.42 1.77
N THR A 40 -9.83 -0.95 1.54
CA THR A 40 -9.32 -2.09 2.31
C THR A 40 -9.12 -1.73 3.78
N LEU A 41 -8.57 -0.55 4.09
CA LEU A 41 -8.36 -0.10 5.47
C LEU A 41 -9.68 0.05 6.23
N PHE A 42 -10.71 0.62 5.59
CA PHE A 42 -12.05 0.76 6.19
C PHE A 42 -12.76 -0.58 6.36
N ALA A 43 -12.47 -1.57 5.51
CA ALA A 43 -13.06 -2.90 5.63
C ALA A 43 -12.42 -3.73 6.75
N THR A 44 -11.14 -3.50 7.06
CA THR A 44 -10.41 -4.28 8.06
C THR A 44 -10.46 -3.66 9.46
N GLU A 45 -10.42 -2.33 9.56
CA GLU A 45 -10.34 -1.63 10.85
C GLU A 45 -11.61 -0.84 11.15
N HIS A 46 -12.26 -1.16 12.28
CA HIS A 46 -13.50 -0.53 12.71
C HIS A 46 -13.27 0.54 13.78
N GLU A 47 -12.13 0.52 14.46
CA GLU A 47 -11.78 1.51 15.48
C GLU A 47 -10.97 2.68 14.90
N PHE A 48 -11.31 3.90 15.33
CA PHE A 48 -10.62 5.11 14.87
C PHE A 48 -9.11 5.11 15.15
N PHE A 49 -8.69 4.51 16.27
CA PHE A 49 -7.27 4.41 16.62
C PHE A 49 -6.52 3.51 15.64
N HIS A 50 -7.03 2.30 15.38
CA HIS A 50 -6.42 1.37 14.43
C HIS A 50 -6.48 1.91 12.99
N LEU A 51 -7.59 2.55 12.61
CA LEU A 51 -7.70 3.20 11.31
C LEU A 51 -6.65 4.31 11.14
N SER A 52 -6.36 5.07 12.20
CA SER A 52 -5.31 6.10 12.17
C SER A 52 -3.91 5.49 12.03
N LEU A 53 -3.59 4.44 12.76
CA LEU A 53 -2.32 3.71 12.64
C LEU A 53 -2.17 3.06 11.26
N ALA A 54 -3.25 2.47 10.74
CA ALA A 54 -3.24 1.81 9.44
C ALA A 54 -3.11 2.83 8.29
N GLY A 55 -3.78 3.99 8.39
CA GLY A 55 -3.59 5.11 7.48
C GLY A 55 -2.18 5.68 7.54
N LEU A 56 -1.61 5.81 8.73
CA LEU A 56 -0.24 6.27 8.93
C LEU A 56 0.79 5.27 8.38
N THR A 57 0.49 3.97 8.48
CA THR A 57 1.28 2.88 7.89
C THR A 57 1.23 2.92 6.38
N TRP A 58 0.04 3.15 5.82
CA TRP A 58 -0.13 3.35 4.40
C TRP A 58 0.69 4.53 3.88
N ILE A 59 0.63 5.69 4.56
CA ILE A 59 1.44 6.87 4.21
C ILE A 59 2.94 6.57 4.38
N GLY A 60 3.33 5.93 5.48
CA GLY A 60 4.72 5.58 5.78
C GLY A 60 5.33 4.66 4.73
N LEU A 61 4.63 3.59 4.33
CA LEU A 61 5.06 2.67 3.26
C LEU A 61 5.23 3.41 1.92
N ASN A 62 4.28 4.29 1.58
CA ASN A 62 4.37 5.10 0.38
C ASN A 62 5.56 6.07 0.41
N LEU A 63 5.93 6.61 1.56
CA LEU A 63 7.10 7.50 1.68
C LEU A 63 8.41 6.71 1.69
N PHE A 64 8.42 5.53 2.30
CA PHE A 64 9.55 4.61 2.29
C PHE A 64 9.92 4.20 0.87
N PHE A 65 8.96 3.65 0.11
CA PHE A 65 9.22 3.23 -1.27
C PHE A 65 9.50 4.43 -2.19
N LEU A 66 8.89 5.59 -1.95
CA LEU A 66 9.22 6.83 -2.65
C LEU A 66 10.65 7.29 -2.39
N SER A 67 11.19 7.11 -1.18
CA SER A 67 12.57 7.46 -0.85
C SER A 67 13.60 6.62 -1.63
N ILE A 68 13.26 5.35 -1.89
CA ILE A 68 14.09 4.40 -2.64
C ILE A 68 13.97 4.67 -4.15
N LEU A 69 12.74 4.58 -4.67
CA LEU A 69 12.43 4.54 -6.09
C LEU A 69 12.30 5.93 -6.73
N ARG A 70 12.06 6.99 -5.93
CA ARG A 70 11.80 8.39 -6.36
C ARG A 70 10.59 8.57 -7.29
N ARG A 71 9.78 7.52 -7.42
CA ARG A 71 8.68 7.36 -8.38
C ARG A 71 7.37 7.14 -7.61
N PRO A 72 6.43 8.10 -7.60
CA PRO A 72 5.24 8.06 -6.74
C PRO A 72 4.28 6.93 -7.10
N LEU A 73 4.10 6.62 -8.38
CA LEU A 73 3.14 5.60 -8.78
C LEU A 73 3.64 4.20 -8.42
N MET A 74 4.94 3.97 -8.62
CA MET A 74 5.61 2.73 -8.21
C MET A 74 5.51 2.47 -6.73
N SER A 75 5.67 3.53 -5.94
CA SER A 75 5.59 3.45 -4.49
C SER A 75 4.22 2.98 -4.01
N ALA A 76 3.16 3.53 -4.61
CA ALA A 76 1.78 3.16 -4.29
C ALA A 76 1.46 1.71 -4.67
N VAL A 77 1.89 1.28 -5.85
CA VAL A 77 1.71 -0.12 -6.29
C VAL A 77 2.45 -1.09 -5.37
N LEU A 78 3.70 -0.79 -5.03
CA LEU A 78 4.52 -1.68 -4.21
C LEU A 78 4.00 -1.74 -2.76
N SER A 79 3.54 -0.60 -2.22
CA SER A 79 2.89 -0.55 -0.91
C SER A 79 1.61 -1.39 -0.90
N LEU A 80 0.75 -1.25 -1.92
CA LEU A 80 -0.48 -2.05 -2.04
C LEU A 80 -0.17 -3.54 -2.16
N ALA A 81 0.80 -3.90 -3.00
CA ALA A 81 1.22 -5.29 -3.19
C ALA A 81 1.73 -5.90 -1.88
N MET A 82 2.49 -5.15 -1.09
CA MET A 82 2.97 -5.60 0.21
C MET A 82 1.82 -5.79 1.20
N VAL A 83 0.88 -4.84 1.30
CA VAL A 83 -0.30 -4.96 2.18
C VAL A 83 -1.16 -6.16 1.79
N LEU A 84 -1.49 -6.31 0.51
CA LEU A 84 -2.27 -7.46 0.03
C LEU A 84 -1.53 -8.78 0.24
N GLY A 85 -0.22 -8.80 0.05
CA GLY A 85 0.62 -9.97 0.34
C GLY A 85 0.60 -10.35 1.83
N LEU A 86 0.67 -9.36 2.72
CA LEU A 86 0.53 -9.56 4.16
C LEU A 86 -0.86 -10.05 4.54
N ILE A 87 -1.92 -9.51 3.95
CA ILE A 87 -3.30 -9.98 4.16
C ILE A 87 -3.44 -11.44 3.71
N ALA A 88 -2.96 -11.76 2.51
CA ALA A 88 -3.01 -13.13 2.00
C ALA A 88 -2.21 -14.10 2.88
N LEU A 89 -1.04 -13.68 3.36
CA LEU A 89 -0.23 -14.48 4.28
C LEU A 89 -0.90 -14.65 5.64
N SER A 90 -1.55 -13.61 6.15
CA SER A 90 -2.32 -13.67 7.40
C SER A 90 -3.51 -14.62 7.28
N LEU A 91 -4.28 -14.54 6.19
CA LEU A 91 -5.38 -15.48 5.92
C LEU A 91 -4.88 -16.91 5.81
N PHE A 92 -3.74 -17.14 5.13
CA PHE A 92 -3.11 -18.45 5.09
C PHE A 92 -2.72 -18.95 6.50
N LYS A 93 -2.13 -18.08 7.33
CA LYS A 93 -1.79 -18.42 8.72
C LYS A 93 -3.02 -18.83 9.52
N PHE A 94 -4.13 -18.09 9.40
CA PHE A 94 -5.36 -18.39 10.13
C PHE A 94 -6.07 -19.65 9.62
N GLU A 95 -6.20 -19.82 8.31
CA GLU A 95 -6.92 -20.96 7.72
C GLU A 95 -6.13 -22.26 7.80
N VAL A 96 -4.81 -22.21 7.62
CA VAL A 96 -3.96 -23.40 7.50
C VAL A 96 -3.17 -23.61 8.78
N THR A 97 -2.35 -22.63 9.18
CA THR A 97 -1.38 -22.83 10.27
C THR A 97 -2.06 -23.00 11.62
N TRP A 98 -3.11 -22.24 11.90
CA TRP A 98 -3.79 -22.28 13.20
C TRP A 98 -4.65 -23.54 13.43
N MET A 99 -5.12 -24.19 12.37
CA MET A 99 -5.88 -25.45 12.48
C MET A 99 -5.03 -26.71 12.36
N THR A 100 -3.83 -26.65 11.78
CA THR A 100 -3.09 -27.88 11.42
C THR A 100 -1.62 -27.92 11.82
N VAL A 101 -1.02 -26.84 12.34
CA VAL A 101 0.44 -26.76 12.55
C VAL A 101 0.77 -26.71 14.04
N THR A 102 1.49 -27.72 14.51
CA THR A 102 2.02 -27.77 15.89
C THR A 102 3.40 -27.11 15.97
N PHE A 103 3.89 -26.78 17.17
CA PHE A 103 5.22 -26.15 17.36
C PHE A 103 6.37 -26.96 16.72
N LEU A 104 6.18 -28.28 16.59
CA LEU A 104 7.12 -29.21 15.94
C LEU A 104 7.26 -28.96 14.43
N ASP A 105 6.19 -28.54 13.76
CA ASP A 105 6.18 -28.25 12.32
C ASP A 105 6.91 -26.94 11.98
N VAL A 106 6.96 -25.99 12.93
CA VAL A 106 7.73 -24.74 12.81
C VAL A 106 9.23 -24.98 13.04
N LEU A 107 9.58 -25.95 13.90
CA LEU A 107 10.97 -26.37 14.12
C LEU A 107 11.54 -27.14 12.91
N ILE A 108 10.67 -27.79 12.12
CA ILE A 108 11.00 -28.58 10.91
C ILE A 108 10.56 -27.84 9.64
N VAL A 109 10.74 -26.52 9.60
CA VAL A 109 10.57 -25.77 8.35
C VAL A 109 11.77 -26.03 7.45
N ASP A 110 11.61 -26.99 6.54
CA ASP A 110 12.50 -27.24 5.42
C ASP A 110 11.82 -26.89 4.09
N SER A 111 12.63 -26.69 3.05
CA SER A 111 12.22 -26.53 1.65
C SER A 111 11.25 -27.63 1.17
N GLY A 112 11.33 -28.84 1.74
CA GLY A 112 10.37 -29.93 1.53
C GLY A 112 8.97 -29.64 2.08
N THR A 113 8.87 -29.02 3.25
CA THR A 113 7.61 -28.63 3.91
C THR A 113 6.90 -27.54 3.12
N VAL A 114 7.64 -26.54 2.60
CA VAL A 114 7.07 -25.50 1.71
C VAL A 114 6.49 -26.10 0.44
N ARG A 115 7.20 -27.08 -0.16
CA ARG A 115 6.75 -27.78 -1.37
C ARG A 115 5.53 -28.67 -1.09
N PHE A 116 5.45 -29.28 0.09
CA PHE A 116 4.29 -30.03 0.55
C PHE A 116 3.07 -29.12 0.75
N LEU A 117 3.23 -27.98 1.44
CA LEU A 117 2.15 -27.01 1.65
C LEU A 117 1.60 -26.45 0.32
N LEU A 118 2.47 -26.11 -0.63
CA LEU A 118 2.07 -25.67 -1.97
C LEU A 118 1.36 -26.76 -2.80
N LYS A 119 1.53 -28.04 -2.44
CA LYS A 119 0.88 -29.18 -3.08
C LYS A 119 -0.47 -29.50 -2.42
N THR A 120 -0.55 -29.36 -1.10
CA THR A 120 -1.75 -29.61 -0.29
C THR A 120 -2.77 -28.48 -0.41
N PHE A 121 -2.33 -27.21 -0.53
CA PHE A 121 -3.19 -26.04 -0.71
C PHE A 121 -3.06 -25.44 -2.12
N PRO A 122 -3.67 -26.07 -3.15
CA PRO A 122 -3.51 -25.64 -4.55
C PRO A 122 -4.03 -24.21 -4.80
N ASN A 123 -5.05 -23.78 -4.06
CA ASN A 123 -5.59 -22.41 -4.17
C ASN A 123 -4.56 -21.35 -3.75
N PHE A 124 -3.78 -21.58 -2.70
CA PHE A 124 -2.73 -20.65 -2.28
C PHE A 124 -1.63 -20.52 -3.34
N ARG A 125 -1.24 -21.65 -3.95
CA ARG A 125 -0.28 -21.65 -5.04
C ARG A 125 -0.78 -20.88 -6.25
N LEU A 126 -2.06 -21.01 -6.60
CA LEU A 126 -2.69 -20.26 -7.70
C LEU A 126 -2.76 -18.76 -7.40
N THR A 127 -3.11 -18.37 -6.17
CA THR A 127 -3.14 -16.97 -5.75
C THR A 127 -1.75 -16.34 -5.75
N VAL A 128 -0.72 -17.04 -5.26
CA VAL A 128 0.66 -16.54 -5.25
C VAL A 128 1.23 -16.45 -6.66
N ILE A 129 1.08 -17.49 -7.48
CA ILE A 129 1.59 -17.51 -8.86
C ILE A 129 0.82 -16.49 -9.71
N GLY A 130 -0.51 -16.46 -9.62
CA GLY A 130 -1.35 -15.50 -10.33
C GLY A 130 -1.02 -14.07 -9.90
N GLY A 131 -0.83 -13.83 -8.60
CA GLY A 131 -0.40 -12.54 -8.07
C GLY A 131 0.98 -12.11 -8.60
N LEU A 132 1.95 -13.02 -8.65
CA LEU A 132 3.28 -12.73 -9.19
C LEU A 132 3.23 -12.45 -10.70
N ILE A 133 2.50 -13.27 -11.45
CA ILE A 133 2.29 -13.10 -12.90
C ILE A 133 1.56 -11.79 -13.20
N ALA A 134 0.63 -11.34 -12.36
CA ALA A 134 -0.05 -10.06 -12.54
C ALA A 134 0.82 -8.88 -12.09
N ALA A 135 1.59 -9.03 -11.02
CA ALA A 135 2.43 -7.97 -10.44
C ALA A 135 3.58 -7.57 -11.37
N ILE A 136 4.21 -8.52 -12.07
CA ILE A 136 5.33 -8.26 -12.98
C ILE A 136 4.95 -7.32 -14.15
N PRO A 137 3.91 -7.59 -14.97
CA PRO A 137 3.52 -6.71 -16.08
C PRO A 137 2.98 -5.38 -15.58
N LEU A 138 2.26 -5.35 -14.45
CA LEU A 138 1.83 -4.10 -13.80
C LEU A 138 3.05 -3.26 -13.39
N ALA A 139 4.06 -3.87 -12.78
CA ALA A 139 5.30 -3.19 -12.44
C ALA A 139 6.03 -2.70 -13.69
N ILE A 140 6.15 -3.49 -14.75
CA ILE A 140 6.81 -3.04 -15.99
C ILE A 140 6.06 -1.86 -16.63
N LEU A 141 4.73 -1.92 -16.69
CA LEU A 141 3.89 -0.87 -17.25
C LEU A 141 3.99 0.43 -16.45
N VAL A 142 3.94 0.32 -15.12
CA VAL A 142 4.07 1.46 -14.20
C VAL A 142 5.49 2.03 -14.24
N TRP A 143 6.52 1.19 -14.43
CA TRP A 143 7.91 1.63 -14.55
C TRP A 143 8.10 2.45 -15.82
N ARG A 144 7.48 2.05 -16.92
CA ARG A 144 7.63 2.75 -18.20
C ARG A 144 6.89 4.10 -18.21
N THR A 145 5.93 4.30 -17.32
CA THR A 145 4.99 5.43 -17.36
C THR A 145 5.26 6.51 -16.30
N ASP A 146 6.30 6.41 -15.47
CA ASP A 146 6.56 7.34 -14.37
C ASP A 146 7.65 8.40 -14.67
N PRO A 147 7.28 9.66 -14.99
CA PRO A 147 8.21 10.77 -15.22
C PRO A 147 8.52 11.59 -13.95
N PHE A 148 7.75 11.43 -12.87
CA PHE A 148 7.82 12.32 -11.72
C PHE A 148 8.91 11.86 -10.75
N ARG A 149 9.97 12.67 -10.61
CA ARG A 149 11.09 12.39 -9.70
C ARG A 149 10.99 13.24 -8.46
N VAL A 150 10.64 12.63 -7.33
CA VAL A 150 10.60 13.31 -6.03
C VAL A 150 11.98 13.27 -5.36
N ARG A 151 12.36 14.36 -4.70
CA ARG A 151 13.65 14.51 -4.01
C ARG A 151 13.63 13.71 -2.70
N ARG A 152 14.59 12.77 -2.54
CA ARG A 152 14.65 11.79 -1.43
C ARG A 152 14.51 12.39 -0.03
N ALA A 153 15.04 13.58 0.19
CA ALA A 153 14.98 14.26 1.49
C ALA A 153 13.55 14.48 2.00
N HIS A 154 12.62 14.87 1.12
CA HIS A 154 11.23 15.12 1.52
C HIS A 154 10.51 13.79 1.85
N ALA A 155 10.80 12.74 1.08
CA ALA A 155 10.25 11.41 1.34
C ALA A 155 10.79 10.80 2.64
N ALA A 156 12.09 10.95 2.90
CA ALA A 156 12.72 10.48 4.13
C ALA A 156 12.20 11.23 5.37
N LEU A 157 12.11 12.56 5.31
CA LEU A 157 11.57 13.38 6.41
C LEU A 157 10.12 13.02 6.73
N GLY A 158 9.28 12.89 5.71
CA GLY A 158 7.89 12.48 5.90
C GLY A 158 7.78 11.06 6.46
N GLY A 159 8.62 10.12 6.00
CA GLY A 159 8.68 8.75 6.52
C GLY A 159 9.08 8.72 8.00
N THR A 160 10.12 9.47 8.37
CA THR A 160 10.55 9.59 9.78
C THR A 160 9.48 10.25 10.65
N ALA A 161 8.75 11.23 10.12
CA ALA A 161 7.65 11.87 10.84
C ALA A 161 6.48 10.90 11.08
N CYS A 162 6.15 10.05 10.10
CA CYS A 162 5.13 9.01 10.27
C CYS A 162 5.53 8.00 11.34
N LEU A 163 6.78 7.52 11.31
CA LEU A 163 7.30 6.59 12.33
C LEU A 163 7.31 7.22 13.73
N ALA A 164 7.71 8.49 13.83
CA ALA A 164 7.69 9.22 15.10
C ALA A 164 6.25 9.37 15.63
N LEU A 165 5.30 9.71 14.76
CA LEU A 165 3.90 9.88 15.15
C LEU A 165 3.25 8.55 15.57
N MET A 166 3.60 7.43 14.93
CA MET A 166 3.22 6.08 15.40
C MET A 166 3.77 5.80 16.79
N GLY A 167 5.06 6.08 17.01
CA GLY A 167 5.68 5.88 18.33
C GLY A 167 5.00 6.69 19.42
N VAL A 168 4.64 7.95 19.14
CA VAL A 168 3.88 8.79 20.07
C VAL A 168 2.48 8.23 20.34
N MET A 169 1.79 7.74 19.31
CA MET A 169 0.47 7.13 19.47
C MET A 169 0.51 5.85 20.31
N SER A 170 1.50 4.99 20.08
CA SER A 170 1.71 3.76 20.87
C SER A 170 2.02 4.06 22.34
N LEU A 171 2.80 5.10 22.63
CA LEU A 171 3.08 5.50 24.02
C LEU A 171 1.85 6.09 24.74
N LYS A 172 0.88 6.66 24.00
CA LYS A 172 -0.32 7.27 24.59
C LYS A 172 -1.45 6.28 24.86
N VAL A 173 -1.49 5.17 24.12
CA VAL A 173 -2.51 4.13 24.27
C VAL A 173 -1.77 2.81 24.52
N PRO A 174 -1.43 2.51 25.79
CA PRO A 174 -0.85 1.23 26.13
C PRO A 174 -1.84 0.12 25.78
N GLU A 175 -1.39 -0.81 24.95
CA GLU A 175 -2.13 -1.98 24.52
C GLU A 175 -2.40 -2.84 25.78
N GLN A 176 -3.67 -3.09 26.09
CA GLN A 176 -4.03 -3.87 27.28
C GLN A 176 -3.50 -5.30 27.12
N PRO A 177 -2.89 -5.89 28.17
CA PRO A 177 -2.23 -7.20 28.10
C PRO A 177 -3.19 -8.35 27.79
#